data_AF-A0A0U2VVU7-F1
#
_entry.id   AF-A0A0U2VVU7-F1
#
_cell.length_a   1.000
_cell.length_b   1.000
_cell.length_c   1.000
_cell.angle_alpha   90.00
_cell.angle_beta   90.00
_cell.angle_gamma   90.00
#
_symmetry.space_group_name_H-M   'P 1'
#
loop_
_entity.id
_entity.type
_entity.pdbx_description
1 polymer ?
#
loop_
_entity_poly.entity_id
_entity_poly.type
_entity_poly.pdbx_seq_one_letter_code
_entity_poly.pdbx_strand_id
1 'polypeptide(L)'
;MESQIRDYLAENLNFLSDELSLIGKEYLLPNNDGTKGYVDLLAKDKQGNYVIIEIKRSNQAARQALHEIFKYSALLKRNLYIKQSEIRVILISTTWDELLVPFSQFVLETDLLVEGYEIEVNNNFIPIAKRKIKPLPNPIQRKISRIQHIFLYESKRCIDDELSIIGYLLEQVGIKEYILLNLNYQGTNNQVIYPKGIYLAFQKVPISNYIEFCKKQSKHDLIDYENLYEKLLEIEQYCDGEELQGEIEQAILGEVINRSYCDTSEIGYPEKFLNMLNSDWKIEHHVCGGSFAKDHLYTVNKIVQDTAGLNDTNYVFFYDYANSNYLAKLKEVFSTAKNAFYGNKIWKQHFTCIFNELEENYDNYTIFVSMTNPESILECIIYGIEPTYEIMIDHKDYESAQIYRGNIEYNFKEISLKDILLQHFNNDPMMLFIVLNYGELYMQEMDIMKDIGLKYVSKRYDISDDKTECYDVRISEYGEIFYTPCEEKILFQDYLNYDQFLVSDLKELFSSYIVKL
;
A
#
# COMPACT_ATOMS: atom_id res chain seq x y z
N MET A 1 35.56 -20.98 25.15
CA MET A 1 34.12 -20.87 25.47
C MET A 1 33.29 -20.98 24.18
N GLU A 2 33.29 -20.00 23.29
CA GLU A 2 32.61 -20.12 21.97
C GLU A 2 33.20 -21.28 21.14
N SER A 3 34.54 -21.39 21.15
CA SER A 3 35.27 -22.52 20.58
C SER A 3 34.84 -23.89 21.12
N GLN A 4 34.45 -24.00 22.40
CA GLN A 4 34.04 -25.27 22.99
C GLN A 4 32.64 -25.69 22.53
N ILE A 5 31.72 -24.73 22.43
CA ILE A 5 30.40 -24.94 21.85
C ILE A 5 30.54 -25.39 20.39
N ARG A 6 31.37 -24.68 19.62
CA ARG A 6 31.65 -25.01 18.22
C ARG A 6 32.27 -26.39 18.06
N ASP A 7 33.31 -26.71 18.82
CA ASP A 7 33.99 -28.00 18.72
C ASP A 7 33.02 -29.15 19.09
N TYR A 8 32.17 -28.96 20.11
CA TYR A 8 31.11 -29.93 20.43
C TYR A 8 30.11 -30.10 19.28
N LEU A 9 29.60 -28.99 18.72
CA LEU A 9 28.63 -29.03 17.63
C LEU A 9 29.23 -29.61 16.34
N ALA A 10 30.52 -29.42 16.09
CA ALA A 10 31.21 -30.05 14.96
C ALA A 10 31.15 -31.58 15.02
N GLU A 11 31.29 -32.14 16.22
CA GLU A 11 31.22 -33.59 16.46
C GLU A 11 29.77 -34.09 16.58
N ASN A 12 28.82 -33.21 16.88
CA ASN A 12 27.42 -33.55 17.20
C ASN A 12 26.43 -32.67 16.41
N LEU A 13 26.60 -32.56 15.08
CA LEU A 13 25.71 -31.75 14.23
C LEU A 13 24.24 -32.19 14.27
N ASN A 14 23.98 -33.46 14.60
CA ASN A 14 22.64 -34.00 14.85
C ASN A 14 21.89 -33.25 15.96
N PHE A 15 22.61 -32.61 16.89
CA PHE A 15 22.01 -31.70 17.86
C PHE A 15 21.22 -30.59 17.16
N LEU A 16 21.68 -30.11 16.00
CA LEU A 16 20.99 -29.09 15.20
C LEU A 16 19.97 -29.70 14.23
N SER A 17 20.38 -30.70 13.44
CA SER A 17 19.51 -31.46 12.56
C SER A 17 20.23 -32.72 12.07
N ASP A 18 19.52 -33.84 11.98
CA ASP A 18 20.08 -35.13 11.52
C ASP A 18 20.50 -35.12 10.03
N GLU A 19 20.05 -34.11 9.27
CA GLU A 19 20.32 -34.01 7.84
C GLU A 19 21.65 -33.30 7.50
N LEU A 20 22.38 -32.81 8.51
CA LEU A 20 23.59 -32.02 8.33
C LEU A 20 24.85 -32.89 8.35
N SER A 21 25.76 -32.60 7.43
CA SER A 21 27.09 -33.23 7.34
C SER A 21 28.18 -32.16 7.37
N LEU A 22 29.18 -32.32 8.24
CA LEU A 22 30.24 -31.31 8.41
C LEU A 22 31.17 -31.27 7.20
N ILE A 23 31.46 -30.08 6.66
CA ILE A 23 32.56 -29.84 5.73
C ILE A 23 33.82 -29.48 6.51
N GLY A 24 33.72 -28.54 7.46
CA GLY A 24 34.85 -28.12 8.26
C GLY A 24 34.51 -27.10 9.33
N LYS A 25 35.42 -26.93 10.28
CA LYS A 25 35.37 -25.92 11.34
C LYS A 25 36.37 -24.79 11.05
N GLU A 26 36.05 -23.57 11.47
CA GLU A 26 36.83 -22.36 11.15
C GLU A 26 37.16 -22.31 9.65
N TYR A 27 36.16 -22.62 8.83
CA TYR A 27 36.36 -22.82 7.40
C TYR A 27 36.80 -21.51 6.76
N LEU A 28 38.03 -21.51 6.25
CA LEU A 28 38.63 -20.35 5.64
C LEU A 28 37.98 -20.06 4.28
N LEU A 29 37.39 -18.88 4.17
CA LEU A 29 36.96 -18.29 2.90
C LEU A 29 38.00 -17.25 2.48
N PRO A 30 38.81 -17.51 1.43
CA PRO A 30 39.74 -16.52 0.92
C PRO A 30 38.97 -15.30 0.40
N ASN A 31 39.61 -14.14 0.48
CA ASN A 31 39.11 -12.89 -0.06
C ASN A 31 40.30 -12.13 -0.67
N ASN A 32 40.26 -11.86 -1.96
CA ASN A 32 41.32 -11.12 -2.65
C ASN A 32 41.13 -9.60 -2.55
N ASP A 33 39.93 -9.15 -2.17
CA ASP A 33 39.53 -7.73 -2.13
C ASP A 33 39.44 -7.17 -0.70
N GLY A 34 39.87 -7.92 0.31
CA GLY A 34 39.75 -7.50 1.70
C GLY A 34 40.14 -8.57 2.72
N THR A 35 39.60 -8.47 3.93
CA THR A 35 39.89 -9.44 5.00
C THR A 35 39.25 -10.80 4.71
N LYS A 36 39.99 -11.87 5.03
CA LYS A 36 39.52 -13.27 4.96
C LYS A 36 38.30 -13.49 5.86
N GLY A 37 37.45 -14.46 5.50
CA GLY A 37 36.35 -14.93 6.33
C GLY A 37 36.67 -16.28 6.97
N TYR A 38 36.21 -16.50 8.20
CA TYR A 38 36.30 -17.79 8.88
C TYR A 38 34.90 -18.17 9.35
N VAL A 39 34.27 -19.14 8.69
CA VAL A 39 32.96 -19.63 9.11
C VAL A 39 33.15 -20.55 10.31
N ASP A 40 32.39 -20.36 11.39
CA ASP A 40 32.49 -21.20 12.58
C ASP A 40 32.37 -22.68 12.24
N LEU A 41 31.25 -23.09 11.61
CA LEU A 41 31.10 -24.40 10.99
C LEU A 41 30.47 -24.24 9.60
N LEU A 42 31.08 -24.89 8.61
CA LEU A 42 30.50 -25.07 7.30
C LEU A 42 30.05 -26.53 7.16
N ALA A 43 28.80 -26.74 6.75
CA ALA A 43 28.20 -28.05 6.55
C ALA A 43 27.47 -28.15 5.21
N LYS A 44 26.98 -29.35 4.86
CA LYS A 44 26.01 -29.58 3.79
C LYS A 44 24.74 -30.22 4.33
N ASP A 45 23.61 -29.83 3.78
CA ASP A 45 22.34 -30.53 4.02
C ASP A 45 22.14 -31.70 3.04
N LYS A 46 21.04 -32.44 3.21
CA LYS A 46 20.67 -33.58 2.36
C LYS A 46 20.43 -33.24 0.88
N GLN A 47 20.19 -31.96 0.55
CA GLN A 47 19.97 -31.48 -0.81
C GLN A 47 21.29 -31.02 -1.46
N GLY A 48 22.39 -31.00 -0.70
CA GLY A 48 23.71 -30.58 -1.15
C GLY A 48 23.97 -29.08 -0.99
N ASN A 49 23.05 -28.33 -0.37
CA ASN A 49 23.23 -26.90 -0.13
C ASN A 49 24.32 -26.67 0.93
N TYR A 50 25.06 -25.57 0.80
CA TYR A 50 26.02 -25.15 1.81
C TYR A 50 25.28 -24.53 3.00
N VAL A 51 25.61 -25.00 4.21
CA VAL A 51 25.02 -24.52 5.45
C VAL A 51 26.07 -23.79 6.27
N ILE A 52 25.91 -22.48 6.37
CA ILE A 52 26.71 -21.61 7.25
C ILE A 52 26.12 -21.71 8.65
N ILE A 53 26.91 -22.16 9.62
CA ILE A 53 26.48 -22.21 11.02
C ILE A 53 27.35 -21.24 11.80
N GLU A 54 26.73 -20.19 12.34
CA GLU A 54 27.38 -19.12 13.09
C GLU A 54 26.99 -19.20 14.57
N ILE A 55 27.96 -19.11 15.50
CA ILE A 55 27.74 -19.38 16.92
C ILE A 55 28.13 -18.16 17.74
N LYS A 56 27.21 -17.63 18.56
CA LYS A 56 27.47 -16.50 19.46
C LYS A 56 27.12 -16.83 20.91
N ARG A 57 27.92 -16.31 21.84
CA ARG A 57 27.73 -16.57 23.28
C ARG A 57 27.46 -15.35 24.15
N SER A 58 27.43 -14.15 23.57
CA SER A 58 27.29 -12.90 24.32
C SER A 58 26.59 -11.85 23.49
N ASN A 59 25.92 -10.90 24.16
CA ASN A 59 25.23 -9.78 23.49
C ASN A 59 26.18 -9.00 22.58
N GLN A 60 27.41 -8.71 23.04
CA GLN A 60 28.40 -8.00 22.23
C GLN A 60 28.76 -8.76 20.94
N ALA A 61 28.93 -10.07 21.01
CA ALA A 61 29.26 -10.90 19.85
C ALA A 61 28.03 -11.10 18.94
N ALA A 62 26.83 -11.19 19.52
CA ALA A 62 25.57 -11.31 18.78
C ALA A 62 25.34 -10.12 17.82
N ARG A 63 25.72 -8.90 18.21
CA ARG A 63 25.65 -7.71 17.35
C ARG A 63 26.43 -7.84 16.04
N GLN A 64 27.49 -8.65 16.02
CA GLN A 64 28.35 -8.83 14.84
C GLN A 64 27.89 -9.99 13.92
N ALA A 65 27.01 -10.85 14.42
CA ALA A 65 26.66 -12.11 13.76
C ALA A 65 26.11 -11.93 12.34
N LEU A 66 25.22 -10.95 12.14
CA LEU A 66 24.62 -10.71 10.83
C LEU A 66 25.63 -10.19 9.81
N HIS A 67 26.55 -9.29 10.23
CA HIS A 67 27.64 -8.84 9.37
C HIS A 67 28.53 -10.01 8.92
N GLU A 68 28.77 -10.96 9.82
CA GLU A 68 29.53 -12.16 9.51
C GLU A 68 28.80 -13.07 8.54
N ILE A 69 27.50 -13.33 8.75
CA ILE A 69 26.65 -14.09 7.83
C ILE A 69 26.62 -13.46 6.42
N PHE A 70 26.45 -12.14 6.32
CA PHE A 70 26.50 -11.43 5.04
C PHE A 70 27.85 -11.60 4.35
N LYS A 71 28.95 -11.43 5.10
CA LYS A 71 30.31 -11.63 4.58
C LYS A 71 30.51 -13.07 4.10
N TYR A 72 30.12 -14.08 4.88
CA TYR A 72 30.34 -15.48 4.55
C TYR A 72 29.51 -15.95 3.36
N SER A 73 28.23 -15.55 3.30
CA SER A 73 27.38 -15.87 2.14
C SER A 73 27.91 -15.22 0.85
N ALA A 74 28.38 -13.97 0.91
CA ALA A 74 29.00 -13.30 -0.24
C ALA A 74 30.32 -13.97 -0.67
N LEU A 75 31.19 -14.32 0.27
CA LEU A 75 32.46 -14.99 -0.04
C LEU A 75 32.27 -16.41 -0.59
N LEU A 76 31.30 -17.18 -0.08
CA LEU A 76 30.98 -18.49 -0.65
C LEU A 76 30.50 -18.37 -2.11
N LYS A 77 29.59 -17.43 -2.39
CA LYS A 77 29.12 -17.16 -3.76
C LYS A 77 30.28 -16.79 -4.69
N ARG A 78 31.19 -15.90 -4.24
CA ARG A 78 32.35 -15.48 -5.04
C ARG A 78 33.38 -16.58 -5.27
N ASN A 79 33.68 -17.38 -4.25
CA ASN A 79 34.74 -18.38 -4.32
C ASN A 79 34.30 -19.67 -5.03
N LEU A 80 33.02 -20.03 -4.92
CA LEU A 80 32.47 -21.29 -5.45
C LEU A 80 31.50 -21.10 -6.62
N TYR A 81 31.18 -19.87 -7.00
CA TYR A 81 30.21 -19.53 -8.06
C TYR A 81 28.82 -20.16 -7.87
N ILE A 82 28.39 -20.31 -6.62
CA ILE A 82 27.10 -20.89 -6.25
C ILE A 82 25.99 -19.84 -6.19
N LYS A 83 24.75 -20.29 -6.38
CA LYS A 83 23.54 -19.48 -6.28
C LYS A 83 23.17 -19.23 -4.82
N GLN A 84 22.39 -18.17 -4.59
CA GLN A 84 21.87 -17.87 -3.26
C GLN A 84 20.95 -18.97 -2.72
N SER A 85 20.17 -19.62 -3.60
CA SER A 85 19.30 -20.76 -3.26
C SER A 85 20.06 -21.99 -2.78
N GLU A 86 21.38 -22.06 -3.00
CA GLU A 86 22.26 -23.15 -2.56
C GLU A 86 22.91 -22.86 -1.20
N ILE A 87 22.48 -21.79 -0.51
CA ILE A 87 23.02 -21.36 0.77
C ILE A 87 21.89 -21.33 1.81
N ARG A 88 22.12 -22.04 2.91
CA ARG A 88 21.33 -22.00 4.14
C ARG A 88 22.17 -21.41 5.26
N VAL A 89 21.53 -20.73 6.21
CA VAL A 89 22.17 -20.15 7.38
C VAL A 89 21.50 -20.66 8.64
N ILE A 90 22.30 -21.05 9.62
CA ILE A 90 21.86 -21.39 10.98
C ILE A 90 22.61 -20.49 11.95
N LEU A 91 21.89 -19.59 12.61
CA LEU A 91 22.44 -18.72 13.65
C LEU A 91 22.11 -19.28 15.03
N ILE A 92 23.15 -19.54 15.81
CA ILE A 92 23.04 -20.11 17.16
C ILE A 92 23.51 -19.06 18.15
N SER A 93 22.72 -18.80 19.18
CA SER A 93 23.14 -17.94 20.27
C SER A 93 22.66 -18.42 21.63
N THR A 94 23.43 -18.16 22.70
CA THR A 94 22.94 -18.35 24.08
C THR A 94 22.11 -17.15 24.57
N THR A 95 22.00 -16.09 23.79
CA THR A 95 21.28 -14.85 24.14
C THR A 95 20.70 -14.18 22.90
N TRP A 96 19.47 -13.67 23.00
CA TRP A 96 18.72 -13.13 21.86
C TRP A 96 18.19 -11.70 22.06
N ASP A 97 18.37 -11.09 23.23
CA ASP A 97 17.77 -9.79 23.56
C ASP A 97 18.15 -8.67 22.55
N GLU A 98 19.41 -8.64 22.11
CA GLU A 98 19.90 -7.67 21.12
C GLU A 98 19.92 -8.21 19.70
N LEU A 99 19.67 -9.51 19.52
CA LEU A 99 19.75 -10.19 18.23
C LEU A 99 18.37 -10.36 17.60
N LEU A 100 17.31 -10.46 18.38
CA LEU A 100 15.98 -10.82 17.90
C LEU A 100 15.44 -9.83 16.85
N VAL A 101 15.48 -8.53 17.13
CA VAL A 101 15.02 -7.49 16.19
C VAL A 101 15.83 -7.51 14.88
N PRO A 102 17.17 -7.39 14.90
CA PRO A 102 17.94 -7.37 13.65
C PRO A 102 17.92 -8.72 12.92
N PHE A 103 17.85 -9.85 13.63
CA PHE A 103 17.64 -11.17 13.02
C PHE A 103 16.29 -11.24 12.32
N SER A 104 15.24 -10.73 12.94
CA SER A 104 13.89 -10.75 12.34
C SER A 104 13.85 -9.91 11.07
N GLN A 105 14.46 -8.72 11.08
CA GLN A 105 14.59 -7.90 9.88
C GLN A 105 15.37 -8.63 8.79
N PHE A 106 16.51 -9.23 9.14
CA PHE A 106 17.34 -9.97 8.19
C PHE A 106 16.57 -11.12 7.53
N VAL A 107 15.81 -11.90 8.30
CA VAL A 107 14.98 -13.00 7.77
C VAL A 107 13.89 -12.49 6.82
N LEU A 108 13.34 -11.30 7.07
CA LEU A 108 12.30 -10.71 6.22
C LEU A 108 12.84 -10.16 4.89
N GLU A 109 14.09 -9.69 4.87
CA GLU A 109 14.70 -9.05 3.70
C GLU A 109 15.53 -9.99 2.82
N THR A 110 15.93 -11.15 3.34
CA THR A 110 16.84 -12.06 2.63
C THR A 110 16.10 -13.21 1.95
N ASP A 111 16.52 -13.56 0.72
CA ASP A 111 16.08 -14.81 0.08
C ASP A 111 16.84 -16.05 0.57
N LEU A 112 17.76 -15.89 1.54
CA LEU A 112 18.45 -17.02 2.15
C LEU A 112 17.49 -17.82 3.05
N LEU A 113 17.65 -19.14 3.07
CA LEU A 113 16.99 -19.95 4.09
C LEU A 113 17.73 -19.77 5.43
N VAL A 114 17.15 -18.98 6.33
CA VAL A 114 17.76 -18.63 7.62
C VAL A 114 16.97 -19.24 8.78
N GLU A 115 17.69 -19.88 9.70
CA GLU A 115 17.13 -20.37 10.96
C GLU A 115 17.90 -19.82 12.17
N GLY A 116 17.18 -19.54 13.25
CA GLY A 116 17.74 -19.09 14.52
C GLY A 116 17.48 -20.10 15.63
N TYR A 117 18.48 -20.41 16.44
CA TYR A 117 18.34 -21.24 17.63
C TYR A 117 18.95 -20.57 18.86
N GLU A 118 18.17 -20.55 19.94
CA GLU A 118 18.69 -20.33 21.28
C GLU A 118 19.16 -21.65 21.87
N ILE A 119 20.36 -21.67 22.44
CA ILE A 119 20.88 -22.86 23.11
C ILE A 119 21.15 -22.60 24.58
N GLU A 120 20.79 -23.58 25.41
CA GLU A 120 21.22 -23.64 26.80
C GLU A 120 22.49 -24.46 26.88
N VAL A 121 23.48 -23.98 27.63
CA VAL A 121 24.77 -24.63 27.82
C VAL A 121 25.01 -24.93 29.30
N ASN A 122 25.62 -26.08 29.58
CA ASN A 122 26.02 -26.42 30.96
C ASN A 122 27.35 -25.75 31.36
N ASN A 123 27.83 -26.02 32.58
CA ASN A 123 29.08 -25.48 33.12
C ASN A 123 30.34 -25.85 32.29
N ASN A 124 30.27 -26.87 31.45
CA ASN A 124 31.34 -27.30 30.54
C ASN A 124 31.17 -26.74 29.12
N PHE A 125 30.24 -25.79 28.91
CA PHE A 125 29.89 -25.21 27.61
C PHE A 125 29.36 -26.23 26.59
N ILE A 126 28.75 -27.31 27.08
CA ILE A 126 28.09 -28.30 26.23
C ILE A 126 26.63 -27.87 26.07
N PRO A 127 26.12 -27.69 24.84
CA PRO A 127 24.70 -27.51 24.56
C PRO A 127 23.86 -28.67 25.11
N ILE A 128 22.85 -28.36 25.91
CA ILE A 128 21.97 -29.33 26.55
C ILE A 128 20.52 -29.21 26.07
N ALA A 129 20.11 -28.02 25.62
CA ALA A 129 18.80 -27.79 25.03
C ALA A 129 18.91 -26.77 23.90
N LYS A 130 17.97 -26.83 22.96
CA LYS A 130 17.81 -25.83 21.91
C LYS A 130 16.35 -25.42 21.78
N ARG A 131 16.12 -24.16 21.44
CA ARG A 131 14.81 -23.60 21.14
C ARG A 131 14.89 -22.83 19.83
N LYS A 132 14.01 -23.16 18.88
CA LYS A 132 13.92 -22.42 17.62
C LYS A 132 13.39 -21.02 17.90
N ILE A 133 14.04 -20.01 17.32
CA ILE A 133 13.62 -18.62 17.43
C ILE A 133 12.67 -18.33 16.29
N LYS A 134 11.48 -17.85 16.64
CA LYS A 134 10.52 -17.33 15.68
C LYS A 134 10.86 -15.87 15.43
N PRO A 135 11.13 -15.45 14.17
CA PRO A 135 11.25 -14.05 13.82
C PRO A 135 10.03 -13.26 14.28
N LEU A 136 10.24 -12.01 14.66
CA LEU A 136 9.17 -11.04 14.85
C LEU A 136 8.43 -10.86 13.51
N PRO A 137 7.11 -10.63 13.55
CA PRO A 137 6.35 -10.33 12.33
C PRO A 137 6.87 -9.05 11.68
N ASN A 138 6.64 -8.93 10.37
CA ASN A 138 6.99 -7.71 9.64
C ASN A 138 6.32 -6.50 10.32
N PRO A 139 7.06 -5.43 10.65
CA PRO A 139 6.45 -4.23 11.18
C PRO A 139 5.35 -3.73 10.23
N ILE A 140 4.19 -3.41 10.80
CA ILE A 140 3.10 -2.80 10.04
C ILE A 140 3.61 -1.44 9.55
N GLN A 141 3.71 -1.30 8.23
CA GLN A 141 4.02 0.00 7.62
C GLN A 141 2.80 0.91 7.74
N ARG A 142 3.05 2.22 7.92
CA ARG A 142 1.97 3.20 8.00
C ARG A 142 1.18 3.17 6.69
N LYS A 143 -0.10 2.82 6.80
CA LYS A 143 -1.05 2.69 5.70
C LYS A 143 -2.44 2.94 6.27
N ILE A 144 -3.04 4.09 5.94
CA ILE A 144 -4.38 4.44 6.44
C ILE A 144 -5.43 3.62 5.70
N SER A 145 -6.42 3.10 6.40
CA SER A 145 -7.56 2.42 5.79
C SER A 145 -8.35 3.38 4.89
N ARG A 146 -8.87 2.85 3.79
CA ARG A 146 -9.86 3.56 2.96
C ARG A 146 -11.21 3.66 3.67
N ILE A 147 -11.52 2.71 4.56
CA ILE A 147 -12.71 2.79 5.42
C ILE A 147 -12.47 3.90 6.44
N GLN A 148 -13.20 5.00 6.31
CA GLN A 148 -13.15 6.16 7.18
C GLN A 148 -14.58 6.55 7.57
N HIS A 149 -14.73 7.52 8.48
CA HIS A 149 -16.06 7.90 8.94
C HIS A 149 -16.15 9.36 9.35
N ILE A 150 -17.36 9.92 9.22
CA ILE A 150 -17.65 11.31 9.55
C ILE A 150 -18.80 11.34 10.56
N PHE A 151 -18.54 11.84 11.75
CA PHE A 151 -19.56 12.16 12.74
C PHE A 151 -19.91 13.64 12.61
N LEU A 152 -21.18 13.98 12.43
CA LEU A 152 -21.64 15.35 12.18
C LEU A 152 -22.51 15.87 13.34
N TYR A 153 -22.37 17.16 13.63
CA TYR A 153 -22.95 17.81 14.80
C TYR A 153 -23.53 19.19 14.51
N GLU A 154 -24.54 19.57 15.27
CA GLU A 154 -25.03 20.96 15.32
C GLU A 154 -24.04 21.89 16.05
N SER A 155 -24.07 23.20 15.71
CA SER A 155 -23.09 24.20 16.17
C SER A 155 -22.91 24.32 17.70
N LYS A 156 -23.92 23.96 18.49
CA LYS A 156 -23.94 24.19 19.94
C LYS A 156 -23.14 23.17 20.76
N ARG A 157 -22.65 22.09 20.13
CA ARG A 157 -22.02 20.99 20.85
C ARG A 157 -20.53 21.22 21.14
N CYS A 158 -20.08 20.70 22.29
CA CYS A 158 -18.67 20.52 22.62
C CYS A 158 -18.18 19.19 21.99
N ILE A 159 -17.17 19.27 21.11
CA ILE A 159 -16.67 18.12 20.34
C ILE A 159 -15.57 17.35 21.10
N ASP A 160 -14.87 18.02 22.02
CA ASP A 160 -13.69 17.49 22.71
C ASP A 160 -13.98 16.21 23.53
N ASP A 161 -15.16 16.15 24.16
CA ASP A 161 -15.59 14.97 24.90
C ASP A 161 -15.84 13.78 23.96
N GLU A 162 -16.44 14.02 22.79
CA GLU A 162 -16.70 12.98 21.78
C GLU A 162 -15.41 12.46 21.15
N LEU A 163 -14.43 13.31 20.89
CA LEU A 163 -13.10 12.88 20.42
C LEU A 163 -12.45 11.90 21.40
N SER A 164 -12.57 12.16 22.69
CA SER A 164 -12.03 11.29 23.74
C SER A 164 -12.78 9.95 23.80
N ILE A 165 -14.11 9.97 23.65
CA ILE A 165 -14.95 8.76 23.64
C ILE A 165 -14.65 7.90 22.41
N ILE A 166 -14.58 8.50 21.22
CA ILE A 166 -14.27 7.78 19.97
C ILE A 166 -12.87 7.17 20.07
N GLY A 167 -11.87 7.91 20.54
CA GLY A 167 -10.52 7.39 20.76
C GLY A 167 -10.50 6.18 21.69
N TYR A 168 -11.23 6.26 22.81
CA TYR A 168 -11.38 5.13 23.74
C TYR A 168 -12.04 3.91 23.08
N LEU A 169 -13.13 4.10 22.33
CA LEU A 169 -13.85 3.03 21.64
C LEU A 169 -13.00 2.35 20.56
N LEU A 170 -12.18 3.10 19.82
CA LEU A 170 -11.24 2.55 18.84
C LEU A 170 -10.24 1.60 19.50
N GLU A 171 -9.69 1.97 20.65
CA GLU A 171 -8.81 1.08 21.40
C GLU A 171 -9.53 -0.18 21.88
N GLN A 172 -10.83 -0.08 22.23
CA GLN A 172 -11.64 -1.24 22.61
C GLN A 172 -11.89 -2.22 21.45
N VAL A 173 -11.80 -1.78 20.20
CA VAL A 173 -11.91 -2.67 19.03
C VAL A 173 -10.55 -3.04 18.42
N GLY A 174 -9.46 -2.74 19.12
CA GLY A 174 -8.10 -3.11 18.72
C GLY A 174 -7.43 -2.14 17.75
N ILE A 175 -8.05 -0.99 17.48
CA ILE A 175 -7.50 0.07 16.63
C ILE A 175 -6.76 1.06 17.53
N LYS A 176 -5.43 0.98 17.55
CA LYS A 176 -4.58 1.85 18.39
C LYS A 176 -4.06 3.05 17.64
N GLU A 177 -3.67 2.86 16.38
CA GLU A 177 -3.19 3.90 15.50
C GLU A 177 -4.37 4.53 14.72
N TYR A 178 -4.84 5.67 15.20
CA TYR A 178 -5.95 6.41 14.60
C TYR A 178 -5.67 7.91 14.49
N ILE A 179 -6.46 8.58 13.67
CA ILE A 179 -6.47 10.01 13.40
C ILE A 179 -7.91 10.48 13.57
N LEU A 180 -8.13 11.44 14.45
CA LEU A 180 -9.38 12.16 14.61
C LEU A 180 -9.14 13.64 14.28
N LEU A 181 -9.92 14.19 13.36
CA LEU A 181 -9.84 15.59 12.94
C LEU A 181 -11.13 16.30 13.32
N ASN A 182 -11.02 17.36 14.10
CA ASN A 182 -12.14 18.27 14.34
C ASN A 182 -12.26 19.22 13.14
N LEU A 183 -13.38 19.12 12.43
CA LEU A 183 -13.71 19.89 11.24
C LEU A 183 -14.82 20.88 11.53
N ASN A 184 -14.64 22.12 11.08
CA ASN A 184 -15.70 23.13 11.07
C ASN A 184 -15.92 23.69 9.67
N TYR A 185 -17.19 23.78 9.28
CA TYR A 185 -17.61 24.46 8.05
C TYR A 185 -17.57 25.98 8.26
N GLN A 186 -16.84 26.68 7.40
CA GLN A 186 -16.69 28.14 7.46
C GLN A 186 -17.30 28.86 6.26
N GLY A 187 -17.98 28.14 5.37
CA GLY A 187 -18.61 28.71 4.19
C GLY A 187 -19.95 29.38 4.47
N THR A 188 -20.60 29.84 3.40
CA THR A 188 -21.87 30.58 3.47
C THR A 188 -23.07 29.78 3.01
N ASN A 189 -22.89 28.48 2.70
CA ASN A 189 -23.99 27.62 2.29
C ASN A 189 -24.92 27.33 3.48
N ASN A 190 -26.12 27.91 3.46
CA ASN A 190 -27.15 27.72 4.50
C ASN A 190 -27.76 26.31 4.53
N GLN A 191 -27.34 25.42 3.63
CA GLN A 191 -27.80 24.02 3.57
C GLN A 191 -26.96 23.09 4.43
N VAL A 192 -25.76 23.53 4.84
CA VAL A 192 -24.93 22.81 5.80
C VAL A 192 -25.53 22.98 7.19
N ILE A 193 -26.43 22.06 7.54
CA ILE A 193 -27.17 22.08 8.81
C ILE A 193 -26.37 21.51 9.99
N TYR A 194 -25.31 20.75 9.70
CA TYR A 194 -24.36 20.23 10.70
C TYR A 194 -22.95 20.79 10.42
N PRO A 195 -22.63 22.03 10.83
CA PRO A 195 -21.40 22.72 10.44
C PRO A 195 -20.16 22.30 11.26
N LYS A 196 -20.28 21.25 12.08
CA LYS A 196 -19.24 20.69 12.93
C LYS A 196 -19.12 19.20 12.65
N GLY A 197 -17.92 18.66 12.63
CA GLY A 197 -17.72 17.24 12.41
C GLY A 197 -16.43 16.67 12.99
N ILE A 198 -16.43 15.38 13.31
CA ILE A 198 -15.22 14.60 13.59
C ILE A 198 -14.99 13.68 12.40
N TYR A 199 -13.85 13.85 11.74
CA TYR A 199 -13.40 12.94 10.70
C TYR A 199 -12.46 11.90 11.30
N LEU A 200 -12.79 10.63 11.11
CA LEU A 200 -12.05 9.48 11.64
C LEU A 200 -11.38 8.73 10.49
N ALA A 201 -10.06 8.59 10.60
CA ALA A 201 -9.26 7.65 9.81
C ALA A 201 -8.35 6.83 10.73
N PHE A 202 -7.95 5.63 10.29
CA PHE A 202 -7.14 4.74 11.12
C PHE A 202 -6.19 3.89 10.31
N GLN A 203 -5.15 3.36 10.95
CA GLN A 203 -4.20 2.43 10.34
C GLN A 203 -4.92 1.16 9.89
N LYS A 204 -4.70 0.74 8.64
CA LYS A 204 -5.12 -0.58 8.15
C LYS A 204 -4.48 -1.67 9.01
N VAL A 205 -5.33 -2.47 9.64
CA VAL A 205 -4.93 -3.57 10.54
C VAL A 205 -5.13 -4.89 9.81
N PRO A 206 -4.15 -5.81 9.82
CA PRO A 206 -4.33 -7.14 9.23
C PRO A 206 -5.56 -7.87 9.80
N ILE A 207 -6.36 -8.52 8.95
CA ILE A 207 -7.58 -9.25 9.36
C ILE A 207 -7.32 -10.22 10.50
N SER A 208 -6.22 -10.97 10.43
CA SER A 208 -5.79 -11.90 11.47
C SER A 208 -5.68 -11.26 12.85
N ASN A 209 -5.29 -9.98 12.90
CA ASN A 209 -5.14 -9.24 14.15
C ASN A 209 -6.52 -8.87 14.72
N TYR A 210 -7.50 -8.49 13.89
CA TYR A 210 -8.87 -8.27 14.35
C TYR A 210 -9.50 -9.55 14.90
N ILE A 211 -9.36 -10.67 14.17
CA ILE A 211 -9.86 -11.98 14.58
C ILE A 211 -9.20 -12.43 15.89
N GLU A 212 -7.87 -12.35 15.98
CA GLU A 212 -7.14 -12.71 17.20
C GLU A 212 -7.47 -11.79 18.37
N PHE A 213 -7.66 -10.49 18.12
CA PHE A 213 -8.08 -9.53 19.13
C PHE A 213 -9.45 -9.92 19.69
N CYS A 214 -10.47 -10.06 18.85
CA CYS A 214 -11.83 -10.41 19.28
C CYS A 214 -11.85 -11.76 20.01
N LYS A 215 -11.11 -12.77 19.51
CA LYS A 215 -11.00 -14.09 20.14
C LYS A 215 -10.40 -14.06 21.56
N LYS A 216 -9.49 -13.12 21.82
CA LYS A 216 -8.78 -13.02 23.12
C LYS A 216 -9.57 -12.25 24.16
N GLN A 217 -10.53 -11.42 23.76
CA GLN A 217 -11.30 -10.64 24.71
C GLN A 217 -12.34 -11.52 25.42
N SER A 218 -12.38 -11.43 26.74
CA SER A 218 -13.49 -11.98 27.53
C SER A 218 -14.74 -11.13 27.34
N LYS A 219 -15.92 -11.62 27.75
CA LYS A 219 -17.14 -10.79 27.83
C LYS A 219 -16.85 -9.47 28.52
N HIS A 220 -17.10 -8.39 27.79
CA HIS A 220 -16.93 -7.02 28.23
C HIS A 220 -18.28 -6.33 28.15
N ASP A 221 -18.61 -5.50 29.14
CA ASP A 221 -19.95 -4.90 29.25
C ASP A 221 -20.29 -3.93 28.11
N LEU A 222 -19.28 -3.50 27.35
CA LEU A 222 -19.44 -2.51 26.28
C LEU A 222 -19.62 -3.13 24.89
N ILE A 223 -18.83 -4.16 24.55
CA ILE A 223 -18.79 -4.76 23.20
C ILE A 223 -18.96 -6.28 23.34
N ASP A 224 -19.88 -6.83 22.56
CA ASP A 224 -20.09 -8.27 22.47
C ASP A 224 -19.06 -8.89 21.51
N TYR A 225 -17.87 -9.15 22.03
CA TYR A 225 -16.77 -9.70 21.25
C TYR A 225 -17.05 -11.12 20.73
N GLU A 226 -17.94 -11.89 21.38
CA GLU A 226 -18.34 -13.22 20.90
C GLU A 226 -19.11 -13.08 19.58
N ASN A 227 -20.13 -12.23 19.56
CA ASN A 227 -20.92 -11.95 18.36
C ASN A 227 -20.07 -11.29 17.26
N LEU A 228 -19.24 -10.30 17.62
CA LEU A 228 -18.34 -9.66 16.67
C LEU A 228 -17.39 -10.68 16.04
N TYR A 229 -16.76 -11.55 16.85
CA TYR A 229 -15.88 -12.61 16.34
C TYR A 229 -16.59 -13.55 15.37
N GLU A 230 -17.81 -14.01 15.69
CA GLU A 230 -18.61 -14.86 14.80
C GLU A 230 -18.91 -14.14 13.47
N LYS A 231 -19.31 -12.87 13.53
CA LYS A 231 -19.56 -12.04 12.34
C LYS A 231 -18.30 -11.89 11.47
N LEU A 232 -17.13 -11.68 12.07
CA LEU A 232 -15.88 -11.57 11.31
C LEU A 232 -15.52 -12.88 10.60
N LEU A 233 -15.74 -14.03 11.24
CA LEU A 233 -15.51 -15.34 10.62
C LEU A 233 -16.50 -15.61 9.47
N GLU A 234 -17.75 -15.18 9.62
CA GLU A 234 -18.74 -15.27 8.54
C GLU A 234 -18.30 -14.45 7.33
N ILE A 235 -17.87 -13.20 7.53
CA ILE A 235 -17.34 -12.35 6.46
C ILE A 235 -16.13 -13.01 5.80
N GLU A 236 -15.16 -13.52 6.56
CA GLU A 236 -13.97 -14.23 6.02
C GLU A 236 -14.33 -15.49 5.21
N GLN A 237 -15.47 -16.12 5.51
CA GLN A 237 -15.95 -17.29 4.79
C GLN A 237 -16.63 -16.95 3.46
N TYR A 238 -17.35 -15.83 3.39
CA TYR A 238 -18.21 -15.48 2.24
C TYR A 238 -17.64 -14.38 1.34
N CYS A 239 -16.68 -13.59 1.82
CA CYS A 239 -16.01 -12.55 1.05
C CYS A 239 -14.56 -12.96 0.74
N ASP A 240 -14.08 -12.65 -0.46
CA ASP A 240 -12.69 -12.84 -0.87
C ASP A 240 -12.13 -11.59 -1.57
N GLY A 241 -10.86 -11.65 -1.98
CA GLY A 241 -10.24 -10.61 -2.78
C GLY A 241 -10.06 -9.26 -2.08
N GLU A 242 -10.26 -8.17 -2.83
CA GLU A 242 -9.99 -6.80 -2.39
C GLU A 242 -11.05 -6.25 -1.41
N GLU A 243 -12.28 -6.79 -1.44
CA GLU A 243 -13.42 -6.32 -0.63
C GLU A 243 -13.38 -6.83 0.82
N LEU A 244 -12.82 -8.03 1.04
CA LEU A 244 -12.80 -8.70 2.34
C LEU A 244 -12.26 -7.79 3.48
N GLN A 245 -11.18 -7.06 3.22
CA GLN A 245 -10.62 -6.15 4.23
C GLN A 245 -11.62 -5.04 4.60
N GLY A 246 -12.30 -4.47 3.59
CA GLY A 246 -13.24 -3.37 3.78
C GLY A 246 -14.43 -3.81 4.62
N GLU A 247 -15.00 -4.98 4.33
CA GLU A 247 -16.13 -5.55 5.08
C GLU A 247 -15.79 -5.81 6.55
N ILE A 248 -14.61 -6.40 6.81
CA ILE A 248 -14.11 -6.61 8.17
C ILE A 248 -13.95 -5.27 8.91
N GLU A 249 -13.33 -4.28 8.28
CA GLU A 249 -13.10 -2.96 8.88
C GLU A 249 -14.41 -2.20 9.12
N GLN A 250 -15.40 -2.31 8.22
CA GLN A 250 -16.73 -1.74 8.41
C GLN A 250 -17.45 -2.40 9.60
N ALA A 251 -17.37 -3.74 9.72
CA ALA A 251 -17.97 -4.45 10.85
C ALA A 251 -17.36 -4.01 12.20
N ILE A 252 -16.03 -3.87 12.25
CA ILE A 252 -15.31 -3.34 13.42
C ILE A 252 -15.74 -1.90 13.73
N LEU A 253 -15.75 -1.04 12.72
CA LEU A 253 -16.05 0.38 12.90
C LEU A 253 -17.52 0.60 13.29
N GLY A 254 -18.43 -0.27 12.86
CA GLY A 254 -19.82 -0.28 13.28
C GLY A 254 -19.98 -0.34 14.81
N GLU A 255 -19.11 -1.05 15.52
CA GLU A 255 -19.16 -1.10 16.98
C GLU A 255 -18.81 0.24 17.63
N VAL A 256 -17.93 1.03 17.00
CA VAL A 256 -17.57 2.38 17.44
C VAL A 256 -18.68 3.36 17.11
N ILE A 257 -19.20 3.32 15.87
CA ILE A 257 -20.23 4.24 15.38
C ILE A 257 -21.50 4.10 16.23
N ASN A 258 -21.98 2.87 16.46
CA ASN A 258 -23.20 2.61 17.20
C ASN A 258 -23.14 3.00 18.69
N ARG A 259 -21.95 3.31 19.22
CA ARG A 259 -21.71 3.67 20.62
C ARG A 259 -21.21 5.09 20.81
N SER A 260 -20.89 5.78 19.72
CA SER A 260 -20.53 7.19 19.73
C SER A 260 -21.79 8.02 19.57
N TYR A 261 -21.85 9.19 20.21
CA TYR A 261 -22.95 10.10 19.92
C TYR A 261 -22.59 10.95 18.69
N CYS A 262 -23.56 11.10 17.78
CA CYS A 262 -23.58 12.13 16.75
C CYS A 262 -25.02 12.55 16.44
N ASP A 263 -25.21 13.73 15.84
CA ASP A 263 -26.54 14.16 15.39
C ASP A 263 -26.90 13.48 14.06
N THR A 264 -25.89 13.30 13.20
CA THR A 264 -25.93 12.38 12.05
C THR A 264 -24.52 11.88 11.75
N SER A 265 -24.40 10.88 10.89
CA SER A 265 -23.11 10.34 10.48
C SER A 265 -23.09 9.94 9.01
N GLU A 266 -21.91 9.94 8.41
CA GLU A 266 -21.72 9.53 7.03
C GLU A 266 -20.49 8.65 6.89
N ILE A 267 -20.51 7.76 5.90
CA ILE A 267 -19.32 7.03 5.47
C ILE A 267 -18.30 8.06 4.97
N GLY A 268 -17.05 7.87 5.37
CA GLY A 268 -15.90 8.63 4.91
C GLY A 268 -14.97 7.76 4.06
N TYR A 269 -14.22 8.41 3.20
CA TYR A 269 -13.15 7.81 2.39
C TYR A 269 -12.20 8.93 1.92
N PRO A 270 -10.96 8.60 1.51
CA PRO A 270 -9.90 9.58 1.24
C PRO A 270 -10.31 10.75 0.31
N GLU A 271 -11.04 10.46 -0.76
CA GLU A 271 -11.49 11.43 -1.76
C GLU A 271 -12.56 12.36 -1.17
N LYS A 272 -13.49 11.83 -0.37
CA LYS A 272 -14.51 12.63 0.31
C LYS A 272 -13.89 13.60 1.30
N PHE A 273 -12.89 13.15 2.06
CA PHE A 273 -12.14 14.03 2.95
C PHE A 273 -11.50 15.21 2.20
N LEU A 274 -10.83 14.91 1.08
CA LEU A 274 -10.20 15.94 0.26
C LEU A 274 -11.24 16.94 -0.29
N ASN A 275 -12.38 16.43 -0.77
CA ASN A 275 -13.49 17.27 -1.25
C ASN A 275 -14.07 18.16 -0.14
N MET A 276 -14.19 17.67 1.10
CA MET A 276 -14.61 18.49 2.23
C MET A 276 -13.66 19.66 2.45
N LEU A 277 -12.34 19.42 2.49
CA LEU A 277 -11.35 20.48 2.69
C LEU A 277 -11.36 21.53 1.56
N ASN A 278 -11.70 21.11 0.35
CA ASN A 278 -11.89 22.00 -0.80
C ASN A 278 -13.24 22.76 -0.75
N SER A 279 -14.20 22.29 0.04
CA SER A 279 -15.56 22.84 0.17
C SER A 279 -15.75 23.59 1.50
N ASP A 280 -14.82 24.50 1.81
CA ASP A 280 -14.84 25.39 2.99
C ASP A 280 -14.82 24.74 4.38
N TRP A 281 -14.61 23.41 4.48
CA TRP A 281 -14.32 22.78 5.77
C TRP A 281 -12.86 23.01 6.18
N LYS A 282 -12.64 23.31 7.45
CA LYS A 282 -11.31 23.54 8.01
C LYS A 282 -11.06 22.65 9.21
N ILE A 283 -9.83 22.14 9.30
CA ILE A 283 -9.35 21.39 10.46
C ILE A 283 -8.97 22.39 11.55
N GLU A 284 -9.66 22.34 12.68
CA GLU A 284 -9.34 23.19 13.84
C GLU A 284 -8.25 22.57 14.71
N HIS A 285 -8.37 21.27 14.98
CA HIS A 285 -7.39 20.50 15.73
C HIS A 285 -7.46 19.01 15.35
N HIS A 286 -6.44 18.26 15.77
CA HIS A 286 -6.33 16.83 15.52
C HIS A 286 -5.94 16.08 16.80
N VAL A 287 -6.37 14.83 16.89
CA VAL A 287 -5.98 13.87 17.94
C VAL A 287 -5.50 12.60 17.25
N CYS A 288 -4.32 12.12 17.62
CA CYS A 288 -3.75 10.87 17.10
C CYS A 288 -3.65 9.83 18.22
N GLY A 289 -3.83 8.56 17.86
CA GLY A 289 -3.66 7.40 18.75
C GLY A 289 -2.32 6.67 18.55
N GLY A 290 -1.90 5.90 19.57
CA GLY A 290 -0.84 4.91 19.44
C GLY A 290 0.51 5.45 18.96
N SER A 291 1.08 4.82 17.94
CA SER A 291 2.38 5.20 17.37
C SER A 291 2.34 6.55 16.63
N PHE A 292 1.18 6.94 16.07
CA PHE A 292 1.01 8.22 15.38
C PHE A 292 1.17 9.42 16.33
N ALA A 293 0.72 9.28 17.58
CA ALA A 293 0.90 10.31 18.61
C ALA A 293 2.36 10.53 19.02
N LYS A 294 3.22 9.52 18.80
CA LYS A 294 4.64 9.52 19.22
C LYS A 294 5.58 9.97 18.10
N ASP A 295 5.13 9.95 16.84
CA ASP A 295 5.95 10.30 15.68
C ASP A 295 6.09 11.82 15.56
N HIS A 296 7.23 12.35 16.01
CA HIS A 296 7.56 13.78 15.90
C HIS A 296 7.65 14.30 14.45
N LEU A 297 7.75 13.41 13.46
CA LEU A 297 7.74 13.78 12.04
C LEU A 297 6.34 13.72 11.43
N TYR A 298 5.33 13.29 12.18
CA TYR A 298 3.94 13.22 11.71
C TYR A 298 3.21 14.54 11.86
N THR A 299 3.62 15.50 11.02
CA THR A 299 3.03 16.84 10.97
C THR A 299 1.58 16.84 10.52
N VAL A 300 0.83 17.92 10.80
CA VAL A 300 -0.55 18.11 10.34
C VAL A 300 -0.68 17.93 8.82
N ASN A 301 0.26 18.46 8.04
CA ASN A 301 0.25 18.29 6.58
C ASN A 301 0.32 16.82 6.18
N LYS A 302 1.14 16.02 6.89
CA LYS A 302 1.28 14.59 6.63
C LYS A 302 0.05 13.80 7.06
N ILE A 303 -0.57 14.19 8.18
CA ILE A 303 -1.86 13.66 8.63
C ILE A 303 -2.94 13.90 7.56
N VAL A 304 -3.01 15.11 7.01
CA VAL A 304 -3.95 15.46 5.93
C VAL A 304 -3.68 14.63 4.68
N GLN A 305 -2.42 14.54 4.25
CA GLN A 305 -2.04 13.74 3.08
C GLN A 305 -2.39 12.26 3.23
N ASP A 306 -2.10 11.68 4.39
CA ASP A 306 -2.38 10.27 4.67
C ASP A 306 -3.88 10.00 4.81
N THR A 307 -4.64 10.91 5.44
CA THR A 307 -6.10 10.82 5.56
C THR A 307 -6.76 10.95 4.19
N ALA A 308 -6.26 11.86 3.35
CA ALA A 308 -6.67 12.04 1.96
C ALA A 308 -6.11 10.96 1.02
N GLY A 309 -5.32 10.00 1.53
CA GLY A 309 -4.80 8.86 0.78
C GLY A 309 -3.80 9.20 -0.33
N LEU A 310 -3.31 10.45 -0.42
CA LEU A 310 -2.56 10.98 -1.58
C LEU A 310 -1.29 10.19 -1.92
N ASN A 311 -0.75 9.45 -0.94
CA ASN A 311 0.47 8.66 -1.06
C ASN A 311 0.24 7.14 -0.94
N ASP A 312 -1.00 6.64 -0.91
CA ASP A 312 -1.24 5.18 -0.80
C ASP A 312 -2.62 4.72 -1.33
N THR A 313 -3.70 5.22 -0.72
CA THR A 313 -5.07 4.68 -0.86
C THR A 313 -6.02 5.54 -1.68
N ASN A 314 -5.59 6.71 -2.17
CA ASN A 314 -6.40 7.53 -3.05
C ASN A 314 -6.44 6.91 -4.46
N TYR A 315 -7.65 6.66 -4.94
CA TYR A 315 -7.91 6.05 -6.23
C TYR A 315 -8.05 7.08 -7.35
N VAL A 316 -8.17 8.37 -7.00
CA VAL A 316 -8.40 9.45 -7.95
C VAL A 316 -7.15 10.28 -8.21
N PHE A 317 -6.39 10.63 -7.18
CA PHE A 317 -5.21 11.48 -7.28
C PHE A 317 -3.98 10.77 -6.76
N PHE A 318 -2.89 10.85 -7.53
CA PHE A 318 -1.59 10.38 -7.10
C PHE A 318 -0.51 11.33 -7.60
N TYR A 319 0.40 11.72 -6.72
CA TYR A 319 1.57 12.51 -7.10
C TYR A 319 2.78 12.03 -6.30
N ASP A 320 3.81 11.56 -6.98
CA ASP A 320 5.07 11.20 -6.33
C ASP A 320 6.24 11.26 -7.34
N TYR A 321 7.46 11.17 -6.83
CA TYR A 321 8.67 11.15 -7.65
C TYR A 321 9.71 10.19 -7.06
N ALA A 322 10.55 9.64 -7.93
CA ALA A 322 11.62 8.74 -7.55
C ALA A 322 12.82 8.89 -8.49
N ASN A 323 14.00 8.57 -7.98
CA ASN A 323 15.22 8.49 -8.78
C ASN A 323 15.70 7.04 -8.81
N SER A 324 16.24 6.59 -9.96
CA SER A 324 16.66 5.20 -10.18
C SER A 324 17.69 4.69 -9.18
N ASN A 325 18.47 5.59 -8.55
CA ASN A 325 19.41 5.23 -7.49
C ASN A 325 18.72 4.79 -6.18
N TYR A 326 17.43 5.07 -5.99
CA TYR A 326 16.64 4.71 -4.81
C TYR A 326 15.58 3.66 -5.13
N LEU A 327 16.03 2.43 -5.46
CA LEU A 327 15.16 1.32 -5.90
C LEU A 327 13.95 1.05 -4.98
N ALA A 328 14.11 1.20 -3.66
CA ALA A 328 13.01 0.99 -2.72
C ALA A 328 11.89 2.02 -2.92
N LYS A 329 12.25 3.31 -3.01
CA LYS A 329 11.28 4.38 -3.26
C LYS A 329 10.68 4.26 -4.66
N LEU A 330 11.48 3.86 -5.64
CA LEU A 330 11.01 3.62 -7.00
C LEU A 330 9.92 2.53 -7.02
N LYS A 331 10.19 1.36 -6.41
CA LYS A 331 9.22 0.28 -6.26
C LYS A 331 7.97 0.70 -5.49
N GLU A 332 8.13 1.51 -4.43
CA GLU A 332 7.01 2.09 -3.67
C GLU A 332 6.12 2.95 -4.59
N VAL A 333 6.68 3.95 -5.29
CA VAL A 333 5.97 4.82 -6.23
C VAL A 333 5.19 3.99 -7.24
N PHE A 334 5.83 3.01 -7.87
CA PHE A 334 5.19 2.16 -8.87
C PHE A 334 4.10 1.27 -8.30
N SER A 335 4.31 0.71 -7.10
CA SER A 335 3.30 -0.12 -6.44
C SER A 335 2.07 0.69 -6.01
N THR A 336 2.28 1.92 -5.55
CA THR A 336 1.21 2.79 -5.08
C THR A 336 0.45 3.42 -6.25
N ALA A 337 1.16 3.90 -7.27
CA ALA A 337 0.56 4.47 -8.48
C ALA A 337 -0.46 3.52 -9.13
N LYS A 338 -0.23 2.19 -9.04
CA LYS A 338 -1.17 1.17 -9.52
C LYS A 338 -2.54 1.19 -8.82
N ASN A 339 -2.62 1.72 -7.60
CA ASN A 339 -3.88 1.88 -6.87
C ASN A 339 -4.70 3.03 -7.46
N ALA A 340 -4.07 4.09 -7.95
CA ALA A 340 -4.74 5.23 -8.57
C ALA A 340 -5.31 4.91 -9.98
N PHE A 341 -5.02 3.74 -10.53
CA PHE A 341 -5.72 3.21 -11.72
C PHE A 341 -6.87 2.28 -11.36
N TYR A 342 -7.48 2.45 -10.18
CA TYR A 342 -8.68 1.70 -9.81
C TYR A 342 -9.77 1.89 -10.87
N GLY A 343 -10.46 0.81 -11.27
CA GLY A 343 -11.38 0.81 -12.42
C GLY A 343 -10.73 0.88 -13.81
N ASN A 344 -9.58 1.55 -13.96
CA ASN A 344 -8.93 1.80 -15.25
C ASN A 344 -7.88 0.74 -15.61
N LYS A 345 -8.36 -0.42 -16.07
CA LYS A 345 -7.49 -1.56 -16.44
C LYS A 345 -6.52 -1.25 -17.59
N ILE A 346 -6.93 -0.39 -18.53
CA ILE A 346 -6.13 -0.03 -19.72
C ILE A 346 -4.89 0.75 -19.29
N TRP A 347 -5.07 1.87 -18.58
CA TRP A 347 -3.94 2.65 -18.12
C TRP A 347 -3.09 1.92 -17.09
N LYS A 348 -3.68 1.08 -16.23
CA LYS A 348 -2.92 0.20 -15.32
C LYS A 348 -1.97 -0.72 -16.08
N GLN A 349 -2.44 -1.34 -17.18
CA GLN A 349 -1.60 -2.15 -18.06
C GLN A 349 -0.52 -1.29 -18.72
N HIS A 350 -0.90 -0.14 -19.29
CA HIS A 350 0.03 0.75 -19.95
C HIS A 350 1.17 1.21 -19.03
N PHE A 351 0.82 1.70 -17.84
CA PHE A 351 1.76 2.10 -16.81
C PHE A 351 2.70 0.97 -16.40
N THR A 352 2.17 -0.26 -16.24
CA THR A 352 2.99 -1.42 -15.86
C THR A 352 4.02 -1.78 -16.93
N CYS A 353 3.62 -1.78 -18.20
CA CYS A 353 4.55 -2.06 -19.29
C CYS A 353 5.59 -0.95 -19.45
N ILE A 354 5.20 0.32 -19.34
CA ILE A 354 6.12 1.46 -19.42
C ILE A 354 7.18 1.34 -18.33
N PHE A 355 6.78 0.99 -17.11
CA PHE A 355 7.71 0.77 -16.01
C PHE A 355 8.72 -0.35 -16.30
N ASN A 356 8.26 -1.50 -16.81
CA ASN A 356 9.15 -2.61 -17.15
C ASN A 356 10.17 -2.20 -18.23
N GLU A 357 9.74 -1.45 -19.25
CA GLU A 357 10.64 -0.92 -20.28
C GLU A 357 11.72 0.01 -19.68
N LEU A 358 11.36 0.81 -18.66
CA LEU A 358 12.32 1.68 -17.98
C LEU A 358 13.35 0.93 -17.15
N GLU A 359 12.92 -0.11 -16.42
CA GLU A 359 13.86 -0.96 -15.67
C GLU A 359 14.81 -1.76 -16.57
N GLU A 360 14.36 -2.13 -17.77
CA GLU A 360 15.17 -2.93 -18.71
C GLU A 360 16.17 -2.10 -19.53
N ASN A 361 15.82 -0.86 -19.88
CA ASN A 361 16.57 -0.09 -20.89
C ASN A 361 17.38 1.09 -20.34
N TYR A 362 17.15 1.51 -19.08
CA TYR A 362 17.79 2.70 -18.53
C TYR A 362 18.31 2.49 -17.11
N ASP A 363 19.53 2.97 -16.84
CA ASP A 363 20.17 2.85 -15.52
C ASP A 363 19.99 4.11 -14.65
N ASN A 364 19.97 5.31 -15.26
CA ASN A 364 20.03 6.59 -14.54
C ASN A 364 18.95 7.59 -14.99
N TYR A 365 17.85 7.65 -14.23
CA TYR A 365 16.71 8.52 -14.54
C TYR A 365 15.99 8.99 -13.28
N THR A 366 15.19 10.05 -13.43
CA THR A 366 14.23 10.51 -12.43
C THR A 366 12.84 10.46 -13.01
N ILE A 367 11.89 9.88 -12.29
CA ILE A 367 10.48 9.86 -12.65
C ILE A 367 9.71 10.86 -11.80
N PHE A 368 8.77 11.54 -12.43
CA PHE A 368 7.70 12.28 -11.77
C PHE A 368 6.39 11.69 -12.27
N VAL A 369 5.53 11.29 -11.35
CA VAL A 369 4.27 10.63 -11.64
C VAL A 369 3.16 11.50 -11.08
N SER A 370 2.21 11.87 -11.94
CA SER A 370 1.02 12.65 -11.58
C SER A 370 -0.20 11.98 -12.18
N MET A 371 -1.26 11.78 -11.41
CA MET A 371 -2.48 11.11 -11.86
C MET A 371 -3.72 11.82 -11.37
N THR A 372 -4.73 11.83 -12.23
CA THR A 372 -6.10 12.24 -11.98
C THR A 372 -6.99 11.24 -12.71
N ASN A 373 -7.48 10.22 -12.02
CA ASN A 373 -8.34 9.17 -12.55
C ASN A 373 -9.65 9.14 -11.76
N PRO A 374 -10.58 10.10 -11.97
CA PRO A 374 -11.86 10.08 -11.29
C PRO A 374 -12.59 8.77 -11.59
N GLU A 375 -13.26 8.19 -10.58
CA GLU A 375 -13.98 6.89 -10.67
C GLU A 375 -15.22 6.93 -11.59
N SER A 376 -15.47 8.05 -12.26
CA SER A 376 -16.68 8.34 -13.02
C SER A 376 -16.41 9.27 -14.20
N ILE A 377 -16.36 8.71 -15.41
CA ILE A 377 -16.35 9.52 -16.64
C ILE A 377 -17.57 10.45 -16.77
N LEU A 378 -18.73 10.08 -16.22
CA LEU A 378 -19.94 10.91 -16.28
C LEU A 378 -19.79 12.19 -15.45
N GLU A 379 -19.20 12.08 -14.25
CA GLU A 379 -18.87 13.24 -13.42
C GLU A 379 -17.79 14.11 -14.08
N CYS A 380 -16.79 13.49 -14.71
CA CYS A 380 -15.77 14.20 -15.49
C CYS A 380 -16.39 15.09 -16.57
N ILE A 381 -17.39 14.57 -17.28
CA ILE A 381 -18.11 15.32 -18.33
C ILE A 381 -18.85 16.52 -17.74
N ILE A 382 -19.48 16.35 -16.58
CA ILE A 382 -20.26 17.41 -15.91
C ILE A 382 -19.36 18.52 -15.42
N TYR A 383 -18.28 18.17 -14.72
CA TYR A 383 -17.36 19.12 -14.10
C TYR A 383 -16.30 19.64 -15.08
N GLY A 384 -16.18 19.05 -16.26
CA GLY A 384 -15.16 19.39 -17.25
C GLY A 384 -13.75 19.01 -16.82
N ILE A 385 -13.63 18.02 -15.94
CA ILE A 385 -12.35 17.51 -15.43
C ILE A 385 -11.89 16.40 -16.37
N GLU A 386 -10.72 16.54 -16.97
CA GLU A 386 -10.15 15.51 -17.84
C GLU A 386 -9.40 14.47 -17.01
N PRO A 387 -9.79 13.18 -17.06
CA PRO A 387 -8.96 12.11 -16.52
C PRO A 387 -7.62 12.08 -17.26
N THR A 388 -6.52 11.98 -16.53
CA THR A 388 -5.18 11.91 -17.10
C THR A 388 -4.20 11.25 -16.13
N TYR A 389 -3.16 10.62 -16.66
CA TYR A 389 -1.94 10.36 -15.92
C TYR A 389 -0.78 10.94 -16.70
N GLU A 390 0.29 11.33 -16.02
CA GLU A 390 1.52 11.81 -16.61
C GLU A 390 2.70 11.16 -15.89
N ILE A 391 3.62 10.58 -16.66
CA ILE A 391 4.91 10.09 -16.21
C ILE A 391 5.96 10.91 -16.95
N MET A 392 6.60 11.84 -16.26
CA MET A 392 7.74 12.57 -16.79
C MET A 392 9.01 11.85 -16.39
N ILE A 393 9.88 11.61 -17.36
CA ILE A 393 11.12 10.87 -17.20
C ILE A 393 12.24 11.77 -17.67
N ASP A 394 13.05 12.17 -16.72
CA ASP A 394 14.26 12.96 -16.93
C ASP A 394 15.44 12.00 -16.95
N HIS A 395 15.91 11.69 -18.17
CA HIS A 395 17.06 10.85 -18.39
C HIS A 395 18.32 11.63 -18.05
N LYS A 396 19.11 11.16 -17.09
CA LYS A 396 20.29 11.92 -16.63
C LYS A 396 21.50 11.74 -17.53
N ASP A 397 21.53 10.66 -18.30
CA ASP A 397 22.63 10.33 -19.20
C ASP A 397 22.43 10.90 -20.62
N TYR A 398 21.24 11.43 -20.91
CA TYR A 398 20.86 11.99 -22.20
C TYR A 398 20.26 13.39 -21.99
N GLU A 399 20.55 14.36 -22.85
CA GLU A 399 19.84 15.65 -22.84
C GLU A 399 18.44 15.50 -23.46
N SER A 400 17.63 14.61 -22.86
CA SER A 400 16.28 14.30 -23.32
C SER A 400 15.36 13.97 -22.16
N ALA A 401 14.09 14.30 -22.35
CA ALA A 401 13.01 13.92 -21.46
C ALA A 401 11.95 13.14 -22.23
N GLN A 402 11.32 12.19 -21.56
CA GLN A 402 10.18 11.46 -22.10
C GLN A 402 8.97 11.73 -21.22
N ILE A 403 7.82 11.99 -21.83
CA ILE A 403 6.56 12.15 -21.12
C ILE A 403 5.58 11.12 -21.64
N TYR A 404 5.09 10.26 -20.76
CA TYR A 404 3.94 9.41 -21.06
C TYR A 404 2.69 10.05 -20.49
N ARG A 405 1.67 10.26 -21.32
CA ARG A 405 0.42 10.87 -20.90
C ARG A 405 -0.78 9.98 -21.23
N GLY A 406 -1.64 9.75 -20.26
CA GLY A 406 -2.96 9.15 -20.46
C GLY A 406 -3.96 10.21 -20.93
N ASN A 407 -4.70 9.90 -21.99
CA ASN A 407 -5.74 10.76 -22.56
C ASN A 407 -7.04 9.98 -22.80
N ILE A 408 -8.13 10.73 -22.92
CA ILE A 408 -9.40 10.20 -23.44
C ILE A 408 -9.48 10.50 -24.92
N GLU A 409 -9.67 9.47 -25.74
CA GLU A 409 -9.98 9.61 -27.16
C GLU A 409 -11.47 9.45 -27.41
N TYR A 410 -12.00 10.26 -28.33
CA TYR A 410 -13.39 10.23 -28.76
C TYR A 410 -13.53 9.78 -30.22
N ASN A 411 -14.57 8.99 -30.52
CA ASN A 411 -14.82 8.42 -31.84
C ASN A 411 -16.07 8.98 -32.57
N PHE A 412 -16.63 10.11 -32.13
CA PHE A 412 -17.81 10.73 -32.75
C PHE A 412 -19.12 9.92 -32.66
N LYS A 413 -19.22 9.01 -31.69
CA LYS A 413 -20.49 8.34 -31.39
C LYS A 413 -21.40 9.25 -30.59
N GLU A 414 -22.66 9.37 -31.01
CA GLU A 414 -23.70 10.10 -30.29
C GLU A 414 -24.61 9.09 -29.56
N ILE A 415 -25.00 9.42 -28.32
CA ILE A 415 -25.94 8.62 -27.52
C ILE A 415 -26.75 9.54 -26.61
N SER A 416 -28.01 9.21 -26.36
CA SER A 416 -28.85 9.98 -25.45
C SER A 416 -28.68 9.55 -24.00
N LEU A 417 -28.88 10.47 -23.04
CA LEU A 417 -28.89 10.14 -21.61
C LEU A 417 -29.90 9.03 -21.29
N LYS A 418 -31.06 9.03 -21.97
CA LYS A 418 -32.08 8.00 -21.81
C LYS A 418 -31.56 6.60 -22.15
N ASP A 419 -30.77 6.47 -23.21
CA ASP A 419 -30.21 5.20 -23.62
C ASP A 419 -29.15 4.71 -22.61
N ILE A 420 -28.33 5.62 -22.06
CA ILE A 420 -27.39 5.30 -20.98
C ILE A 420 -28.15 4.80 -19.75
N LEU A 421 -29.17 5.53 -19.31
CA LEU A 421 -30.01 5.13 -18.17
C LEU A 421 -30.69 3.79 -18.39
N LEU A 422 -31.22 3.53 -19.59
CA LEU A 422 -31.86 2.26 -19.93
C LEU A 422 -30.88 1.09 -19.89
N GLN A 423 -29.66 1.27 -20.40
CA GLN A 423 -28.67 0.19 -20.52
C GLN A 423 -27.98 -0.14 -19.20
N HIS A 424 -27.67 0.87 -18.39
CA HIS A 424 -26.79 0.73 -17.22
C HIS A 424 -27.53 0.88 -15.88
N PHE A 425 -28.68 1.58 -15.88
CA PHE A 425 -29.37 2.00 -14.65
C PHE A 425 -30.86 1.64 -14.61
N ASN A 426 -31.30 0.63 -15.37
CA ASN A 426 -32.70 0.19 -15.43
C ASN A 426 -33.71 1.31 -15.76
N ASN A 427 -33.26 2.34 -16.49
CA ASN A 427 -34.01 3.55 -16.79
C ASN A 427 -34.48 4.33 -15.54
N ASP A 428 -33.77 4.19 -14.42
CA ASP A 428 -34.01 4.92 -13.18
C ASP A 428 -32.80 5.81 -12.83
N PRO A 429 -32.92 7.14 -12.92
CA PRO A 429 -31.84 8.03 -12.55
C PRO A 429 -31.38 7.89 -11.10
N MET A 430 -32.25 7.49 -10.17
CA MET A 430 -31.84 7.27 -8.77
C MET A 430 -30.78 6.18 -8.64
N MET A 431 -30.82 5.16 -9.51
CA MET A 431 -29.81 4.10 -9.49
C MET A 431 -28.42 4.64 -9.84
N LEU A 432 -28.31 5.61 -10.75
CA LEU A 432 -27.03 6.29 -11.02
C LEU A 432 -26.50 6.97 -9.75
N PHE A 433 -27.34 7.72 -9.03
CA PHE A 433 -26.91 8.42 -7.82
C PHE A 433 -26.59 7.48 -6.66
N ILE A 434 -27.30 6.36 -6.54
CA ILE A 434 -26.98 5.30 -5.57
C ILE A 434 -25.57 4.76 -5.85
N VAL A 435 -25.31 4.34 -7.10
CA VAL A 435 -24.02 3.78 -7.52
C VAL A 435 -22.89 4.79 -7.32
N LEU A 436 -23.12 6.08 -7.63
CA LEU A 436 -22.15 7.15 -7.35
C LEU A 436 -21.89 7.34 -5.86
N ASN A 437 -22.94 7.36 -5.03
CA ASN A 437 -22.82 7.57 -3.58
C ASN A 437 -22.07 6.42 -2.88
N TYR A 438 -22.16 5.19 -3.40
CA TYR A 438 -21.39 4.05 -2.91
C TYR A 438 -20.02 3.89 -3.59
N GLY A 439 -19.69 4.69 -4.60
CA GLY A 439 -18.42 4.60 -5.33
C GLY A 439 -18.31 3.34 -6.19
N GLU A 440 -19.41 2.79 -6.69
CA GLU A 440 -19.47 1.51 -7.42
C GLU A 440 -19.46 1.68 -8.95
N LEU A 441 -19.45 2.92 -9.46
CA LEU A 441 -19.62 3.19 -10.89
C LEU A 441 -18.47 2.62 -11.74
N TYR A 442 -17.27 2.52 -11.16
CA TYR A 442 -16.08 1.97 -11.82
C TYR A 442 -16.32 0.56 -12.42
N MET A 443 -17.27 -0.22 -11.88
CA MET A 443 -17.60 -1.55 -12.39
C MET A 443 -18.21 -1.52 -13.80
N GLN A 444 -18.90 -0.43 -14.15
CA GLN A 444 -19.60 -0.24 -15.42
C GLN A 444 -18.92 0.80 -16.33
N GLU A 445 -17.89 1.47 -15.82
CA GLU A 445 -17.29 2.64 -16.47
C GLU A 445 -16.78 2.34 -17.89
N MET A 446 -16.08 1.23 -18.10
CA MET A 446 -15.55 0.88 -19.42
C MET A 446 -16.66 0.66 -20.47
N ASP A 447 -17.80 0.09 -20.05
CA ASP A 447 -18.94 -0.13 -20.94
C ASP A 447 -19.65 1.19 -21.23
N ILE A 448 -19.86 2.03 -20.21
CA ILE A 448 -20.42 3.39 -20.37
C ILE A 448 -19.55 4.21 -21.33
N MET A 449 -18.23 4.22 -21.14
CA MET A 449 -17.28 4.93 -22.02
C MET A 449 -17.41 4.48 -23.47
N LYS A 450 -17.43 3.16 -23.70
CA LYS A 450 -17.63 2.60 -25.04
C LYS A 450 -18.96 3.01 -25.65
N ASP A 451 -20.01 3.12 -24.83
CA ASP A 451 -21.33 3.51 -25.29
C ASP A 451 -21.42 4.98 -25.70
N ILE A 452 -20.75 5.87 -24.97
CA ILE A 452 -20.62 7.31 -25.28
C ILE A 452 -19.50 7.63 -26.27
N GLY A 453 -18.78 6.62 -26.77
CA GLY A 453 -17.74 6.77 -27.80
C GLY A 453 -16.37 7.21 -27.28
N LEU A 454 -16.15 7.12 -25.97
CA LEU A 454 -14.89 7.43 -25.31
C LEU A 454 -14.06 6.18 -25.05
N LYS A 455 -12.74 6.33 -25.01
CA LYS A 455 -11.80 5.27 -24.61
C LYS A 455 -10.54 5.85 -23.97
N TYR A 456 -9.97 5.11 -23.03
CA TYR A 456 -8.66 5.39 -22.47
C TYR A 456 -7.56 5.05 -23.48
N VAL A 457 -6.64 5.99 -23.71
CA VAL A 457 -5.44 5.80 -24.54
C VAL A 457 -4.21 6.41 -23.87
N SER A 458 -3.02 6.08 -24.33
CA SER A 458 -1.77 6.69 -23.86
C SER A 458 -0.94 7.19 -25.03
N LYS A 459 -0.28 8.32 -24.84
CA LYS A 459 0.67 8.92 -25.77
C LYS A 459 2.04 9.05 -25.11
N ARG A 460 3.08 9.02 -25.92
CA ARG A 460 4.47 9.28 -25.53
C ARG A 460 4.98 10.49 -26.28
N TYR A 461 5.63 11.39 -25.55
CA TYR A 461 6.28 12.58 -26.07
C TYR A 461 7.77 12.48 -25.78
N ASP A 462 8.58 12.52 -26.83
CA ASP A 462 10.04 12.56 -26.71
C ASP A 462 10.50 13.99 -26.92
N ILE A 463 11.13 14.56 -25.90
CA ILE A 463 11.60 15.95 -25.85
C ILE A 463 13.12 15.93 -25.89
N SER A 464 13.68 16.59 -26.89
CA SER A 464 15.11 16.91 -27.01
C SER A 464 15.24 18.37 -27.42
N ASP A 465 16.42 18.98 -27.20
CA ASP A 465 16.75 20.43 -27.20
C ASP A 465 15.91 21.42 -28.05
N ASP A 466 15.25 21.01 -29.14
CA ASP A 466 14.31 21.85 -29.92
C ASP A 466 13.18 21.05 -30.63
N LYS A 467 12.94 19.79 -30.28
CA LYS A 467 11.94 18.93 -30.93
C LYS A 467 11.13 18.12 -29.93
N THR A 468 9.83 18.09 -30.18
CA THR A 468 8.88 17.20 -29.51
C THR A 468 8.29 16.26 -30.55
N GLU A 469 8.52 14.97 -30.39
CA GLU A 469 7.92 13.92 -31.23
C GLU A 469 6.83 13.21 -30.43
N CYS A 470 5.67 12.96 -31.06
CA CYS A 470 4.51 12.37 -30.42
C CYS A 470 4.20 10.99 -31.01
N TYR A 471 3.93 10.03 -30.13
CA TYR A 471 3.65 8.64 -30.48
C TYR A 471 2.40 8.13 -29.75
N ASP A 472 1.54 7.42 -30.46
CA ASP A 472 0.51 6.57 -29.86
C ASP A 472 1.18 5.36 -29.22
N VAL A 473 0.83 5.07 -27.97
CA VAL A 473 1.30 3.90 -27.23
C VAL A 473 0.28 2.78 -27.38
N ARG A 474 0.71 1.66 -27.94
CA ARG A 474 -0.11 0.44 -28.05
C ARG A 474 0.59 -0.73 -27.40
N ILE A 475 -0.17 -1.60 -26.77
CA ILE A 475 0.36 -2.74 -26.03
C ILE A 475 -0.25 -4.02 -26.57
N SER A 476 0.58 -5.00 -26.89
CA SER A 476 0.10 -6.32 -27.31
C SER A 476 -0.49 -7.11 -26.15
N GLU A 477 -1.19 -8.19 -26.47
CA GLU A 477 -1.66 -9.17 -25.49
C GLU A 477 -0.51 -9.78 -24.67
N TYR A 478 0.72 -9.71 -25.17
CA TYR A 478 1.93 -10.22 -24.50
C TYR A 478 2.70 -9.13 -23.71
N GLY A 479 2.19 -7.89 -23.67
CA GLY A 479 2.78 -6.80 -22.90
C GLY A 479 3.91 -6.03 -23.61
N GLU A 480 4.11 -6.26 -24.91
CA GLU A 480 5.09 -5.50 -25.71
C GLU A 480 4.53 -4.14 -26.09
N ILE A 481 5.36 -3.10 -26.01
CA ILE A 481 4.97 -1.72 -26.35
C ILE A 481 5.34 -1.40 -27.79
N PHE A 482 4.40 -0.80 -28.51
CA PHE A 482 4.58 -0.28 -29.86
C PHE A 482 4.30 1.22 -29.88
N TYR A 483 5.23 1.96 -30.47
CA TYR A 483 5.13 3.41 -30.67
C TYR A 483 4.80 3.70 -32.13
N THR A 484 3.66 4.34 -32.38
CA THR A 484 3.26 4.76 -33.74
C THR A 484 3.25 6.28 -33.80
N PRO A 485 4.01 6.93 -34.71
CA PRO A 485 3.97 8.38 -34.84
C PRO A 485 2.54 8.87 -35.03
N CYS A 486 2.14 9.89 -34.27
CA CYS A 486 0.82 10.48 -34.39
C CYS A 486 0.88 12.00 -34.36
N GLU A 487 -0.12 12.62 -34.99
CA GLU A 487 -0.41 14.04 -34.78
C GLU A 487 -1.30 14.18 -33.55
N GLU A 488 -1.26 15.34 -32.90
CA GLU A 488 -2.07 15.61 -31.71
C GLU A 488 -3.57 15.58 -32.08
N LYS A 489 -4.22 14.44 -31.80
CA LYS A 489 -5.66 14.25 -32.03
C LYS A 489 -6.50 14.68 -30.83
N ILE A 490 -7.64 15.26 -31.20
CA ILE A 490 -8.90 15.54 -30.50
C ILE A 490 -8.88 15.13 -29.03
N LEU A 491 -8.97 16.13 -28.16
CA LEU A 491 -8.88 16.01 -26.70
C LEU A 491 -10.27 15.80 -26.08
N PHE A 492 -10.30 15.41 -24.80
CA PHE A 492 -11.54 15.34 -24.02
C PHE A 492 -12.34 16.64 -24.07
N GLN A 493 -11.66 17.79 -24.07
CA GLN A 493 -12.30 19.10 -24.20
C GLN A 493 -13.05 19.29 -25.52
N ASP A 494 -12.58 18.67 -26.62
CA ASP A 494 -13.27 18.72 -27.91
C ASP A 494 -14.57 17.90 -27.87
N TYR A 495 -14.59 16.79 -27.12
CA TYR A 495 -15.81 16.03 -26.87
C TYR A 495 -16.86 16.83 -26.09
N LEU A 496 -16.45 17.51 -25.01
CA LEU A 496 -17.35 18.36 -24.22
C LEU A 496 -18.00 19.47 -25.05
N ASN A 497 -17.29 19.95 -26.07
CA ASN A 497 -17.79 20.96 -27.01
C ASN A 497 -18.66 20.36 -28.12
N TYR A 498 -18.44 19.09 -28.48
CA TYR A 498 -19.13 18.39 -29.56
C TYR A 498 -20.51 17.89 -29.14
N ASP A 499 -20.61 17.10 -28.06
CA ASP A 499 -21.87 16.51 -27.60
C ASP A 499 -22.55 17.37 -26.53
N GLN A 500 -22.89 18.61 -26.93
CA GLN A 500 -23.51 19.57 -26.00
C GLN A 500 -24.86 19.09 -25.47
N PHE A 501 -25.55 18.20 -26.19
CA PHE A 501 -26.84 17.67 -25.78
C PHE A 501 -26.69 16.70 -24.59
N LEU A 502 -25.83 15.69 -24.71
CA LEU A 502 -25.58 14.78 -23.59
C LEU A 502 -24.99 15.49 -22.38
N VAL A 503 -24.05 16.41 -22.60
CA VAL A 503 -23.44 17.23 -21.53
C VAL A 503 -24.51 18.06 -20.81
N SER A 504 -25.45 18.67 -21.55
CA SER A 504 -26.54 19.47 -20.98
C SER A 504 -27.51 18.60 -20.19
N ASP A 505 -27.93 17.46 -20.75
CA ASP A 505 -28.86 16.54 -20.09
C ASP A 505 -28.27 15.98 -18.79
N LEU A 506 -26.97 15.62 -18.78
CA LEU A 506 -26.26 15.19 -17.57
C LEU A 506 -26.19 16.30 -16.51
N LYS A 507 -25.88 17.53 -16.92
CA LYS A 507 -25.86 18.69 -16.00
C LYS A 507 -27.24 18.96 -15.39
N GLU A 508 -28.30 18.89 -16.20
CA GLU A 508 -29.67 19.05 -15.71
C GLU A 508 -30.03 17.94 -14.73
N LEU A 509 -29.74 16.67 -15.08
CA LEU A 509 -30.01 15.53 -14.20
C LEU A 509 -29.31 15.67 -12.86
N PHE A 510 -28.00 15.95 -12.86
CA PHE A 510 -27.24 16.12 -11.61
C PHE A 510 -27.71 17.36 -10.83
N SER A 511 -28.10 18.44 -11.49
CA SER A 511 -28.67 19.60 -10.76
C SER A 511 -29.99 19.29 -10.06
N SER A 512 -30.75 18.30 -10.55
CA SER A 512 -32.05 17.89 -10.00
C SER A 512 -31.95 16.86 -8.86
N TYR A 513 -30.83 16.11 -8.80
CA TYR A 513 -30.65 14.97 -7.89
C TYR A 513 -29.43 15.07 -6.97
N ILE A 514 -28.46 15.96 -7.26
CA ILE A 514 -27.59 16.48 -6.22
C ILE A 514 -28.54 17.22 -5.28
N VAL A 515 -28.99 16.50 -4.26
CA VAL A 515 -29.24 17.07 -2.96
C VAL A 515 -28.01 17.90 -2.70
N LYS A 516 -28.16 19.21 -2.90
CA LYS A 516 -27.71 20.31 -2.07
C LYS A 516 -27.23 19.85 -0.68
N LEU A 517 -26.13 19.09 -0.66
CA LEU A 517 -25.36 18.64 0.49
C LEU A 517 -24.39 19.76 0.87
#